data_AF-D8S0S2-F1
#
_entry.id   AF-D8S0S2-F1
#
_cell.length_a   1.000
_cell.length_b   1.000
_cell.length_c   1.000
_cell.angle_alpha   90.00
_cell.angle_beta   90.00
_cell.angle_gamma   90.00
#
_symmetry.space_group_name_H-M   'P 1'
#
loop_
_entity.id
_entity.type
_entity.pdbx_description
1 polymer ?
#
loop_
_entity_poly.entity_id
_entity_poly.type
_entity_poly.pdbx_seq_one_letter_code
_entity_poly.pdbx_strand_id
1 'polypeptide(L)' 'DLSLHCQSKQDDLGAQTLKPKDSFGWPFDDRWVGNTLFWCDFSLDGKSFQFHAYDQKKSSNYEQIEWYL' A
#
# COMPACT_ATOMS: atom_id res chain seq x y z
N ASP A 1 -3.77 -14.79 10.54
CA ASP A 1 -4.42 -13.69 9.80
C ASP A 1 -3.51 -12.48 9.75
N LEU A 2 -3.44 -11.82 8.60
CA LEU A 2 -2.66 -10.60 8.40
C LEU A 2 -3.58 -9.41 8.64
N SER A 3 -3.31 -8.59 9.65
CA SER A 3 -4.00 -7.32 9.80
C SER A 3 -3.20 -6.23 9.08
N LEU A 4 -3.89 -5.33 8.41
CA LEU A 4 -3.29 -4.20 7.72
C LEU A 4 -4.14 -2.95 7.88
N HIS A 5 -3.51 -1.80 8.05
CA HIS A 5 -4.16 -0.49 7.94
C HIS A 5 -3.43 0.26 6.84
N CYS A 6 -4.11 0.56 5.74
CA CYS A 6 -3.55 1.36 4.66
C CYS A 6 -4.14 2.76 4.63
N GLN A 7 -3.33 3.75 4.27
CA GLN A 7 -3.78 5.12 4.14
C GLN A 7 -2.84 5.93 3.24
N SER A 8 -3.34 7.07 2.77
CA SER A 8 -2.55 8.15 2.21
C SER A 8 -2.53 9.35 3.17
N LYS A 9 -1.94 10.45 2.73
CA LYS A 9 -2.03 11.71 3.47
C LYS A 9 -3.47 12.23 3.57
N GLN A 10 -4.32 11.92 2.61
CA GLN A 10 -5.68 12.48 2.53
C GLN A 10 -6.80 11.46 2.67
N ASP A 11 -6.51 10.18 2.44
CA ASP A 11 -7.51 9.12 2.35
C ASP A 11 -7.13 7.98 3.29
N ASP A 12 -7.97 7.74 4.29
CA ASP A 12 -7.87 6.56 5.14
C ASP A 12 -8.64 5.40 4.49
N LEU A 13 -7.94 4.30 4.17
CA LEU A 13 -8.53 3.11 3.56
C LEU A 13 -9.02 2.11 4.62
N GLY A 14 -8.71 2.39 5.89
CA GLY A 14 -9.11 1.64 7.05
C GLY A 14 -8.26 0.41 7.33
N ALA A 15 -8.62 -0.26 8.42
CA ALA A 15 -8.04 -1.53 8.84
C ALA A 15 -8.78 -2.72 8.22
N GLN A 16 -8.03 -3.71 7.77
CA GLN A 16 -8.52 -4.96 7.20
C GLN A 16 -7.81 -6.15 7.84
N THR A 17 -8.48 -7.30 7.90
CA THR A 17 -7.88 -8.56 8.32
C THR A 17 -8.02 -9.58 7.19
N LEU A 18 -6.89 -9.98 6.61
CA LEU A 18 -6.82 -10.92 5.49
C LEU A 18 -6.46 -12.32 5.96
N LYS A 19 -7.19 -13.30 5.44
CA LYS A 19 -6.85 -14.73 5.55
C LYS A 19 -5.95 -15.13 4.38
N PRO A 20 -5.30 -16.31 4.44
CA PRO A 20 -4.57 -16.83 3.30
C PRO A 20 -5.46 -16.87 2.05
N LYS A 21 -4.95 -16.33 0.93
CA LYS A 21 -5.63 -16.17 -0.38
C LYS A 21 -6.65 -15.03 -0.47
N ASP A 22 -6.89 -14.27 0.59
CA ASP A 22 -7.66 -13.03 0.49
C ASP A 22 -6.84 -11.96 -0.24
N SER A 23 -7.54 -11.04 -0.90
CA SER A 23 -6.95 -9.88 -1.54
C SER A 23 -7.67 -8.61 -1.09
N PHE A 24 -6.91 -7.54 -0.95
CA PHE A 24 -7.43 -6.21 -0.65
C PHE A 24 -6.81 -5.22 -1.62
N GLY A 25 -7.66 -4.37 -2.18
CA GLY A 25 -7.26 -3.33 -3.11
C GLY A 25 -8.33 -2.26 -3.14
N TRP A 26 -7.93 -1.08 -3.60
CA TRP A 26 -8.80 0.07 -3.71
C TRP A 26 -8.49 0.80 -5.03
N PRO A 27 -9.50 1.37 -5.68
CA PRO A 27 -9.27 2.26 -6.81
C PRO A 27 -8.72 3.59 -6.31
N PHE A 28 -7.79 4.19 -7.05
CA PHE A 28 -7.33 5.54 -6.82
C PHE A 28 -6.79 6.12 -8.13
N ASP A 29 -6.71 7.45 -8.17
CA ASP A 29 -6.08 8.19 -9.25
C ASP A 29 -4.88 8.97 -8.73
N ASP A 30 -3.93 9.17 -9.64
CA ASP A 30 -2.79 10.03 -9.40
C ASP A 30 -3.20 11.50 -9.32
N ARG A 31 -2.64 12.20 -8.34
CA ARG A 31 -2.78 13.66 -8.25
C ARG A 31 -2.02 14.34 -9.37
N TRP A 32 -2.66 15.34 -9.99
CA TRP A 32 -2.01 16.21 -10.98
C TRP A 32 -1.00 17.17 -10.34
N VAL A 33 -1.21 17.53 -9.08
CA VAL A 33 -0.28 18.36 -8.28
C VAL A 33 0.00 17.68 -6.95
N GLY A 34 1.28 17.41 -6.67
CA GLY A 34 1.74 16.78 -5.43
C GLY A 34 2.35 15.40 -5.64
N ASN A 35 2.16 14.50 -4.67
CA ASN A 35 2.55 13.09 -4.75
C ASN A 35 1.42 12.25 -4.16
N THR A 36 0.99 11.23 -4.87
CA THR A 36 0.10 10.19 -4.34
C THR A 36 0.97 9.14 -3.66
N LEU A 37 0.86 9.03 -2.34
CA LEU A 37 1.63 8.08 -1.54
C LEU A 37 0.66 7.32 -0.65
N PHE A 38 0.63 6.00 -0.80
CA PHE A 38 -0.06 5.08 0.09
C PHE A 38 0.97 4.25 0.86
N TRP A 39 0.79 4.18 2.17
CA TRP A 39 1.55 3.29 3.04
C TRP A 39 0.59 2.45 3.88
N CYS A 40 1.08 1.29 4.30
CA CYS A 40 0.32 0.32 5.05
C CYS A 40 1.14 -0.16 6.24
N ASP A 41 0.50 -0.18 7.40
CA ASP A 41 1.02 -0.81 8.60
C ASP A 41 0.42 -2.20 8.71
N PHE A 42 1.27 -3.21 8.68
CA PHE A 42 0.90 -4.61 8.76
C PHE A 42 1.20 -5.17 10.14
N SER A 43 0.38 -6.12 10.58
CA SER A 43 0.60 -6.92 11.77
C SER A 43 0.35 -8.39 11.48
N LEU A 44 1.37 -9.21 11.70
CA LEU A 44 1.32 -10.66 11.56
C LEU A 44 1.99 -11.31 12.77
N ASP A 45 1.25 -12.17 13.48
CA ASP A 45 1.75 -12.91 14.64
C ASP A 45 2.46 -12.04 15.68
N GLY A 46 1.90 -10.85 15.95
CA GLY A 46 2.43 -9.88 16.91
C GLY A 46 3.64 -9.07 16.41
N LYS A 47 4.08 -9.28 15.17
CA LYS A 47 5.11 -8.46 14.51
C LYS A 47 4.46 -7.41 13.65
N SER A 48 4.96 -6.17 13.75
CA SER A 48 4.49 -5.07 12.92
C SER A 48 5.56 -4.61 11.93
N PHE A 49 5.13 -4.30 10.71
CA PHE A 49 6.00 -3.79 9.65
C PHE A 49 5.24 -2.78 8.79
N GLN A 50 5.93 -1.76 8.31
CA GLN A 50 5.38 -0.74 7.44
C GLN A 50 5.86 -0.95 6.01
N PHE A 51 4.98 -0.73 5.04
CA PHE A 51 5.28 -0.88 3.62
C PHE A 51 4.63 0.24 2.80
N HIS A 52 5.35 0.79 1.84
CA HIS A 52 4.79 1.76 0.89
C HIS A 52 4.11 1.00 -0.24
N ALA A 53 2.78 0.93 -0.21
CA ALA A 53 1.99 0.23 -1.22
C ALA A 53 2.03 0.93 -2.58
N TYR A 54 2.16 2.25 -2.60
CA TYR A 54 2.28 3.03 -3.82
C TYR A 54 2.95 4.37 -3.55
N ASP A 55 3.81 4.83 -4.45
CA ASP A 55 4.43 6.15 -4.39
C ASP A 55 4.55 6.69 -5.83
N GLN A 56 3.68 7.63 -6.20
CA GLN A 56 3.58 8.17 -7.57
C GLN A 56 4.92 8.69 -8.08
N LYS A 57 5.70 9.38 -7.25
CA LYS A 57 7.03 9.89 -7.63
C LYS A 57 8.05 8.79 -7.85
N LYS A 58 7.91 7.65 -7.17
CA LYS A 58 8.73 6.47 -7.48
C LYS A 58 8.21 5.83 -8.76
N SER A 59 6.91 5.59 -8.85
CA SER A 59 6.25 5.00 -10.03
C SER A 59 6.55 5.75 -11.32
N SER A 60 6.59 7.09 -11.28
CA SER A 60 6.91 7.93 -12.44
C SER A 60 8.40 7.93 -12.82
N ASN A 61 9.27 7.47 -11.90
CA ASN A 61 10.72 7.35 -12.10
C ASN A 61 11.17 5.89 -12.31
N TYR A 62 10.25 4.91 -12.29
CA TYR A 62 10.52 3.50 -12.50
C TYR A 62 9.98 3.05 -13.87
N GLU A 63 10.74 3.32 -14.93
CA GLU A 63 10.76 2.37 -16.06
C GLU A 63 11.38 1.07 -15.53
N GLN A 64 10.57 0.01 -15.45
CA GLN A 64 10.94 -1.36 -15.07
C GLN A 64 11.39 -1.58 -13.62
N ILE A 65 10.47 -2.05 -12.78
CA ILE A 65 10.83 -2.99 -11.71
C ILE A 65 10.39 -4.37 -12.18
N GLU A 66 11.33 -5.15 -12.71
CA GLU A 66 11.16 -6.60 -12.83
C GLU A 66 11.13 -7.18 -11.41
N TRP A 67 9.98 -7.68 -10.99
CA TRP A 67 9.90 -8.52 -9.80
C TRP A 67 10.51 -9.88 -10.14
N TYR A 68 11.80 -10.07 -9.84
CA TYR A 68 12.36 -11.41 -9.75
C TYR A 68 11.78 -12.09 -8.50
N LEU A 69 10.98 -13.13 -8.72
CA LEU A 69 10.80 -14.22 -7.75
C LEU A 69 12.07 -15.09 -7.74
#